data_AF-A0AAW2DT19-F1
#
_entry.id   AF-A0AAW2DT19-F1
#
_cell.length_a   1.000
_cell.length_b   1.000
_cell.length_c   1.000
_cell.angle_alpha   90.00
_cell.angle_beta   90.00
_cell.angle_gamma   90.00
#
_symmetry.space_group_name_H-M   'P 1'
#
loop_
_entity.id
_entity.type
_entity.pdbx_description
1 polymer ?
#
loop_
_entity_poly.entity_id
_entity_poly.type
_entity_poly.pdbx_seq_one_letter_code
_entity_poly.pdbx_strand_id
1 'polypeptide(L)'
;MWPDIIKKSKEGDIIKKSKEGGLDVIKTYVFWNYHEPVKGKKEMKLFLAKIVGLMKDENLFASQGGPIILAQVENEYGNVEGSYGVGGELYVKWAAETAVNLNMTVPWVMCAQHDAPDPIINTCNGFYCVWFSPNSPSKPKMWTENYNGCVLAFGNAIPYRPVEDLAFAVAWFFETGGTFQNYYMYFGGTNFGRMAGGPLVATSYDYDAPIDEYGFGYGNHEDESFNLTKKITFHHGNNTLDVLSMMIGLQVYKFSSLHNITLTNILHISIIFSVGLEGEYLGLGKISLANSSLWTRGTALPVNHSLIWYKVIFLAPEGKGPLALNLASMGKGQAWVNGQSIGRYWTAYLSPSTGCTNNCDYRGTYDPYKCLKDCGQPAQTLYHIPRTWVHPGENLLVLHEELGGDPSKISLLTRTGQEICAHVSEADPPPADSWKPNKVFNSQIPEVRLNCEQGWHINIINFASFGTPRGNCGTFTPGICHVNMTSIVQQVKKLLLVHIQRDNE
;
A
#
# COMPACT_ATOMS: atom_id res chain seq x y z
N MET A 1 6.92 7.92 -12.22
CA MET A 1 8.12 7.98 -11.35
C MET A 1 7.93 7.04 -10.17
N TRP A 2 7.69 5.76 -10.45
CA TRP A 2 7.20 4.77 -9.48
C TRP A 2 7.83 3.41 -9.81
N PRO A 3 8.99 3.03 -9.23
CA PRO A 3 9.71 1.86 -9.73
C PRO A 3 9.05 0.53 -9.36
N ASP A 4 8.78 0.35 -8.06
CA ASP A 4 8.41 -0.95 -7.48
C ASP A 4 7.04 -0.96 -6.77
N ILE A 5 6.23 0.11 -6.92
CA ILE A 5 4.86 0.22 -6.35
C ILE A 5 3.80 0.27 -7.46
N ILE A 6 3.97 1.15 -8.46
CA ILE A 6 3.06 1.29 -9.60
C ILE A 6 3.82 1.00 -10.89
N LYS A 7 3.51 -0.11 -11.56
CA LYS A 7 4.06 -0.37 -12.89
C LYS A 7 3.56 0.66 -13.90
N LYS A 8 4.44 1.15 -14.79
CA LYS A 8 4.13 2.17 -15.83
C LYS A 8 2.81 1.97 -16.61
N SER A 9 2.40 0.72 -16.85
CA SER A 9 1.14 0.41 -17.53
C SER A 9 -0.13 0.69 -16.71
N LYS A 10 -0.02 0.98 -15.40
CA LYS A 10 -1.10 1.47 -14.53
C LYS A 10 -0.95 2.95 -14.16
N GLU A 11 0.24 3.56 -14.26
CA GLU A 11 0.49 4.97 -13.87
C GLU A 11 -0.60 5.93 -14.43
N GLY A 12 -0.92 5.85 -15.72
CA GLY A 12 -1.92 6.74 -16.34
C GLY A 12 -3.39 6.49 -15.93
N ASP A 13 -3.73 5.26 -15.54
CA ASP A 13 -5.07 4.90 -15.05
C ASP A 13 -5.28 5.36 -13.60
N ILE A 14 -4.27 5.17 -12.75
CA ILE A 14 -4.24 5.73 -11.39
C ILE A 14 -4.35 7.25 -11.42
N ILE A 15 -3.54 7.95 -12.25
CA ILE A 15 -3.58 9.42 -12.36
C ILE A 15 -4.97 9.89 -12.81
N LYS A 16 -5.63 9.16 -13.72
CA LYS A 16 -7.01 9.43 -14.14
C LYS A 16 -7.99 9.26 -12.98
N LYS A 17 -7.91 8.16 -12.24
CA LYS A 17 -8.77 7.87 -11.06
C LYS A 17 -8.55 8.87 -9.92
N SER A 18 -7.32 9.31 -9.66
CA SER A 18 -7.03 10.40 -8.74
C SER A 18 -7.70 11.71 -9.16
N LYS A 19 -7.65 12.06 -10.45
CA LYS A 19 -8.33 13.25 -10.96
C LYS A 19 -9.86 13.14 -10.92
N GLU A 20 -10.42 11.96 -11.22
CA GLU A 20 -11.85 11.70 -11.17
C GLU A 20 -12.38 11.68 -9.72
N GLY A 21 -11.55 11.27 -8.76
CA GLY A 21 -11.78 11.42 -7.31
C GLY A 21 -11.44 12.81 -6.74
N GLY A 22 -11.20 13.83 -7.59
CA GLY A 22 -11.08 15.22 -7.17
C GLY A 22 -9.70 15.68 -6.68
N LEU A 23 -8.61 14.93 -6.92
CA LEU A 23 -7.26 15.41 -6.58
C LEU A 23 -6.71 16.42 -7.59
N ASP A 24 -6.34 17.61 -7.10
CA ASP A 24 -5.53 18.58 -7.83
C ASP A 24 -4.03 18.21 -7.91
N VAL A 25 -3.53 17.43 -6.95
CA VAL A 25 -2.09 17.17 -6.73
C VAL A 25 -1.84 15.69 -6.41
N ILE A 26 -0.70 15.16 -6.88
CA ILE A 26 -0.21 13.81 -6.54
C ILE A 26 1.18 13.94 -5.92
N LYS A 27 1.36 13.52 -4.66
CA LYS A 27 2.67 13.40 -4.00
C LYS A 27 3.31 12.03 -4.30
N THR A 28 4.63 11.98 -4.46
CA THR A 28 5.40 10.72 -4.53
C THR A 28 6.82 10.92 -3.99
N TYR A 29 7.42 9.85 -3.46
CA TYR A 29 8.83 9.83 -3.06
C TYR A 29 9.77 9.52 -4.23
N VAL A 30 11.05 9.89 -4.07
CA VAL A 30 12.15 9.50 -4.97
C VAL A 30 13.05 8.49 -4.24
N PHE A 31 12.92 7.22 -4.62
CA PHE A 31 13.59 6.09 -3.97
C PHE A 31 15.08 6.00 -4.37
N TRP A 32 15.98 6.64 -3.62
CA TRP A 32 17.42 6.71 -3.96
C TRP A 32 18.08 5.33 -4.08
N ASN A 33 17.74 4.38 -3.20
CA ASN A 33 18.24 2.99 -3.25
C ASN A 33 17.96 2.27 -4.58
N TYR A 34 16.83 2.58 -5.25
CA TYR A 34 16.54 2.07 -6.59
C TYR A 34 17.42 2.73 -7.66
N HIS A 35 17.62 4.04 -7.55
CA HIS A 35 18.40 4.81 -8.52
C HIS A 35 19.93 4.67 -8.33
N GLU A 36 20.38 4.19 -7.16
CA GLU A 36 21.77 3.87 -6.85
C GLU A 36 21.90 2.55 -6.04
N PRO A 37 21.76 1.38 -6.69
CA PRO A 37 21.84 0.09 -6.02
C PRO A 37 23.28 -0.37 -5.69
N VAL A 38 24.29 0.45 -5.99
CA VAL A 38 25.71 0.18 -5.72
C VAL A 38 26.38 1.48 -5.27
N LYS A 39 26.87 1.50 -4.03
CA LYS A 39 27.53 2.65 -3.38
C LYS A 39 28.66 3.23 -4.22
N GLY A 40 28.69 4.56 -4.32
CA GLY A 40 29.80 5.31 -4.92
C GLY A 40 29.61 5.66 -6.41
N LYS A 41 28.34 5.75 -6.87
CA LYS A 41 28.02 6.32 -8.18
C LYS A 41 27.61 7.79 -8.09
N LYS A 42 26.96 8.22 -7.00
CA LYS A 42 26.78 9.63 -6.59
C LYS A 42 26.58 9.77 -5.07
N GLU A 43 27.32 10.69 -4.44
CA GLU A 43 26.98 11.16 -3.08
C GLU A 43 25.60 11.84 -3.06
N MET A 44 24.90 11.85 -1.92
CA MET A 44 23.51 12.36 -1.81
C MET A 44 23.33 13.75 -2.45
N LYS A 45 24.25 14.71 -2.21
CA LYS A 45 24.23 16.04 -2.82
C LYS A 45 24.36 16.00 -4.35
N LEU A 46 25.14 15.06 -4.90
CA LEU A 46 25.29 14.84 -6.34
C LEU A 46 24.07 14.10 -6.93
N PHE A 47 23.42 13.22 -6.16
CA PHE A 47 22.17 12.58 -6.55
C PHE A 47 21.03 13.59 -6.64
N LEU A 48 20.81 14.38 -5.59
CA LEU A 48 19.79 15.44 -5.55
C LEU A 48 19.99 16.45 -6.68
N ALA A 49 21.21 16.95 -6.86
CA ALA A 49 21.55 17.84 -7.97
C ALA A 49 21.34 17.20 -9.37
N LYS A 50 21.57 15.89 -9.52
CA LYS A 50 21.28 15.16 -10.78
C LYS A 50 19.78 15.12 -11.06
N ILE A 51 18.98 14.72 -10.07
CA ILE A 51 17.52 14.56 -10.26
C ILE A 51 16.88 15.92 -10.53
N VAL A 52 17.27 16.95 -9.79
CA VAL A 52 16.77 18.32 -10.00
C VAL A 52 17.22 18.90 -11.35
N GLY A 53 18.46 18.64 -11.78
CA GLY A 53 18.92 19.02 -13.12
C GLY A 53 18.03 18.42 -14.21
N LEU A 54 17.84 17.10 -14.19
CA LEU A 54 16.96 16.40 -15.13
C LEU A 54 15.51 16.91 -15.10
N MET A 55 14.98 17.27 -13.92
CA MET A 55 13.64 17.88 -13.81
C MET A 55 13.56 19.27 -14.44
N LYS A 56 14.65 20.06 -14.41
CA LYS A 56 14.72 21.37 -15.08
C LYS A 56 14.85 21.23 -16.59
N ASP A 57 15.70 20.32 -17.05
CA ASP A 57 15.94 20.07 -18.47
C ASP A 57 14.64 19.62 -19.18
N GLU A 58 13.84 18.79 -18.51
CA GLU A 58 12.52 18.32 -18.95
C GLU A 58 11.36 19.31 -18.61
N ASN A 59 11.66 20.53 -18.14
CA ASN A 59 10.71 21.60 -17.82
C ASN A 59 9.57 21.21 -16.84
N LEU A 60 9.86 20.37 -15.83
CA LEU A 60 8.83 19.79 -14.97
C LEU A 60 8.34 20.70 -13.83
N PHE A 61 8.99 21.84 -13.56
CA PHE A 61 8.55 22.78 -12.53
C PHE A 61 7.44 23.72 -13.03
N ALA A 62 6.50 24.10 -12.15
CA ALA A 62 5.36 24.95 -12.50
C ALA A 62 5.75 26.33 -13.05
N SER A 63 6.90 26.87 -12.63
CA SER A 63 7.53 28.07 -13.19
C SER A 63 7.98 27.92 -14.65
N GLN A 64 8.20 26.68 -15.12
CA GLN A 64 8.49 26.32 -16.51
C GLN A 64 7.24 25.83 -17.27
N GLY A 65 6.07 25.83 -16.64
CA GLY A 65 4.82 25.27 -17.18
C GLY A 65 4.60 23.78 -16.89
N GLY A 66 5.47 23.14 -16.11
CA GLY A 66 5.35 21.73 -15.70
C GLY A 66 4.45 21.48 -14.48
N PRO A 67 4.26 20.22 -14.07
CA PRO A 67 3.32 19.85 -13.00
C PRO A 67 3.86 19.97 -11.57
N ILE A 68 5.18 20.12 -11.35
CA ILE A 68 5.75 20.15 -10.00
C ILE A 68 5.55 21.53 -9.39
N ILE A 69 4.63 21.63 -8.42
CA ILE A 69 4.33 22.87 -7.65
C ILE A 69 5.05 22.95 -6.30
N LEU A 70 5.62 21.85 -5.81
CA LEU A 70 6.17 21.71 -4.47
C LEU A 70 7.25 20.62 -4.44
N ALA A 71 8.28 20.77 -3.61
CA ALA A 71 9.28 19.74 -3.35
C ALA A 71 9.56 19.56 -1.84
N GLN A 72 9.91 18.35 -1.41
CA GLN A 72 10.25 18.07 -0.02
C GLN A 72 11.75 17.74 0.12
N VAL A 73 12.42 18.34 1.09
CA VAL A 73 13.76 17.96 1.53
C VAL A 73 13.65 17.26 2.88
N GLU A 74 14.45 16.21 3.09
CA GLU A 74 14.34 15.29 4.24
C GLU A 74 12.95 14.64 4.42
N ASN A 75 12.81 13.77 5.43
CA ASN A 75 11.51 13.28 5.87
C ASN A 75 11.48 13.04 7.39
N GLU A 76 10.62 13.79 8.09
CA GLU A 76 10.40 13.69 9.54
C GLU A 76 11.67 13.79 10.40
N TYR A 77 12.71 14.49 9.93
CA TYR A 77 14.01 14.50 10.60
C TYR A 77 13.92 15.06 12.04
N GLY A 78 13.02 16.00 12.33
CA GLY A 78 12.74 16.49 13.69
C GLY A 78 12.33 15.41 14.71
N ASN A 79 11.80 14.26 14.26
CA ASN A 79 11.51 13.10 15.12
C ASN A 79 12.79 12.38 15.61
N VAL A 80 13.95 12.63 14.97
CA VAL A 80 15.24 12.01 15.31
C VAL A 80 16.37 13.00 15.62
N GLU A 81 16.27 14.25 15.17
CA GLU A 81 17.26 15.33 15.27
C GLU A 81 17.91 15.45 16.65
N GLY A 82 17.12 15.50 17.71
CA GLY A 82 17.62 15.62 19.09
C GLY A 82 18.54 14.47 19.53
N SER A 83 18.50 13.32 18.83
CA SER A 83 19.42 12.20 19.04
C SER A 83 20.84 12.47 18.52
N TYR A 84 21.00 13.48 17.65
CA TYR A 84 22.27 13.95 17.08
C TYR A 84 22.75 15.27 17.69
N GLY A 85 21.94 15.90 18.55
CA GLY A 85 22.22 17.20 19.19
C GLY A 85 22.57 18.28 18.17
N VAL A 86 23.62 19.05 18.44
CA VAL A 86 24.14 20.11 17.54
C VAL A 86 24.46 19.58 16.12
N GLY A 87 24.78 18.29 15.98
CA GLY A 87 24.98 17.66 14.67
C GLY A 87 23.70 17.56 13.84
N GLY A 88 22.55 17.38 14.51
CA GLY A 88 21.23 17.39 13.89
C GLY A 88 20.81 18.80 13.43
N GLU A 89 20.93 19.78 14.33
CA GLU A 89 20.65 21.19 14.01
C GLU A 89 21.46 21.70 12.81
N LEU A 90 22.75 21.38 12.76
CA LEU A 90 23.64 21.76 11.65
C LEU A 90 23.27 21.01 10.36
N TYR A 91 22.79 19.77 10.47
CA TYR A 91 22.31 19.00 9.32
C TYR A 91 21.00 19.57 8.73
N VAL A 92 20.03 19.93 9.56
CA VAL A 92 18.77 20.59 9.13
C VAL A 92 19.07 21.88 8.37
N LYS A 93 19.95 22.73 8.91
CA LYS A 93 20.41 23.98 8.27
C LYS A 93 21.11 23.70 6.94
N TRP A 94 22.06 22.76 6.91
CA TRP A 94 22.76 22.35 5.67
C TRP A 94 21.82 21.76 4.60
N ALA A 95 20.81 20.99 5.00
CA ALA A 95 19.85 20.37 4.10
C ALA A 95 18.92 21.43 3.48
N ALA A 96 18.39 22.34 4.30
CA ALA A 96 17.60 23.50 3.86
C ALA A 96 18.41 24.40 2.90
N GLU A 97 19.62 24.79 3.28
CA GLU A 97 20.53 25.57 2.42
C GLU A 97 20.82 24.84 1.10
N THR A 98 21.11 23.54 1.13
CA THR A 98 21.40 22.75 -0.08
C THR A 98 20.18 22.67 -0.99
N ALA A 99 18.98 22.53 -0.43
CA ALA A 99 17.72 22.52 -1.17
C ALA A 99 17.43 23.88 -1.84
N VAL A 100 17.53 24.98 -1.09
CA VAL A 100 17.32 26.35 -1.61
C VAL A 100 18.32 26.70 -2.72
N ASN A 101 19.59 26.36 -2.54
CA ASN A 101 20.65 26.63 -3.52
C ASN A 101 20.50 25.87 -4.85
N LEU A 102 19.64 24.85 -4.93
CA LEU A 102 19.29 24.21 -6.21
C LEU A 102 18.35 25.09 -7.07
N ASN A 103 17.77 26.14 -6.49
CA ASN A 103 16.93 27.15 -7.15
C ASN A 103 15.87 26.53 -8.08
N MET A 104 14.97 25.71 -7.53
CA MET A 104 13.89 25.06 -8.28
C MET A 104 12.71 25.99 -8.59
N THR A 105 12.73 27.24 -8.14
CA THR A 105 11.69 28.27 -8.36
C THR A 105 10.27 27.87 -7.92
N VAL A 106 10.16 26.82 -7.10
CA VAL A 106 8.95 26.37 -6.41
C VAL A 106 9.25 26.23 -4.91
N PRO A 107 8.25 26.30 -4.01
CA PRO A 107 8.50 26.19 -2.58
C PRO A 107 9.03 24.81 -2.16
N TRP A 108 9.84 24.82 -1.11
CA TRP A 108 10.31 23.62 -0.42
C TRP A 108 9.56 23.40 0.90
N VAL A 109 9.32 22.14 1.25
CA VAL A 109 8.77 21.73 2.55
C VAL A 109 9.69 20.78 3.31
N MET A 110 9.54 20.76 4.63
CA MET A 110 10.02 19.72 5.54
C MET A 110 8.85 19.26 6.42
N CYS A 111 8.56 17.96 6.48
CA CYS A 111 7.52 17.40 7.35
C CYS A 111 8.06 17.11 8.76
N ALA A 112 7.22 17.31 9.77
CA ALA A 112 7.53 17.15 11.20
C ALA A 112 8.81 17.87 11.69
N GLN A 113 9.24 18.93 10.99
CA GLN A 113 10.44 19.71 11.30
C GLN A 113 10.04 21.07 11.90
N HIS A 114 10.12 21.23 13.23
CA HIS A 114 9.60 22.43 13.89
C HIS A 114 10.41 23.70 13.59
N ASP A 115 11.73 23.59 13.53
CA ASP A 115 12.68 24.71 13.35
C ASP A 115 12.99 25.03 11.88
N ALA A 116 12.34 24.35 10.92
CA ALA A 116 12.65 24.40 9.49
C ALA A 116 12.99 25.83 8.99
N PRO A 117 14.26 26.10 8.59
CA PRO A 117 14.73 27.45 8.29
C PRO A 117 13.97 28.13 7.15
N ASP A 118 13.83 29.45 7.20
CA ASP A 118 13.27 30.20 6.06
C ASP A 118 14.16 30.05 4.80
N PRO A 119 13.57 29.90 3.60
CA PRO A 119 12.14 29.97 3.26
C PRO A 119 11.41 28.61 3.28
N ILE A 120 11.97 27.54 3.87
CA ILE A 120 11.33 26.22 3.92
C ILE A 120 10.03 26.28 4.72
N ILE A 121 8.96 25.69 4.20
CA ILE A 121 7.68 25.58 4.90
C ILE A 121 7.69 24.30 5.75
N ASN A 122 7.50 24.42 7.07
CA ASN A 122 7.28 23.23 7.90
C ASN A 122 5.85 22.71 7.72
N THR A 123 5.69 21.39 7.75
CA THR A 123 4.41 20.72 7.46
C THR A 123 4.12 19.59 8.46
N CYS A 124 2.84 19.23 8.57
CA CYS A 124 2.39 18.21 9.52
C CYS A 124 2.05 16.87 8.84
N ASN A 125 2.32 15.79 9.56
CA ASN A 125 1.96 14.41 9.25
C ASN A 125 1.12 13.84 10.42
N GLY A 126 0.18 12.92 10.17
CA GLY A 126 -0.63 12.30 11.21
C GLY A 126 -2.03 11.88 10.78
N PHE A 127 -2.81 11.37 11.73
CA PHE A 127 -4.26 11.13 11.58
C PHE A 127 -5.09 12.42 11.67
N TYR A 128 -4.58 13.42 12.41
CA TYR A 128 -5.16 14.74 12.57
C TYR A 128 -4.05 15.79 12.66
N CYS A 129 -4.09 16.81 11.79
CA CYS A 129 -3.18 17.96 11.85
C CYS A 129 -3.89 19.28 12.23
N VAL A 130 -5.05 19.20 12.89
CA VAL A 130 -5.88 20.38 13.19
C VAL A 130 -5.19 21.38 14.12
N TRP A 131 -4.44 20.91 15.12
CA TRP A 131 -3.69 21.73 16.07
C TRP A 131 -2.32 22.22 15.54
N PHE A 132 -1.90 21.77 14.36
CA PHE A 132 -0.64 22.21 13.77
C PHE A 132 -0.69 23.69 13.39
N SER A 133 0.39 24.41 13.71
CA SER A 133 0.67 25.75 13.21
C SER A 133 2.06 25.77 12.58
N PRO A 134 2.25 26.43 11.42
CA PRO A 134 3.57 26.60 10.84
C PRO A 134 4.45 27.51 11.71
N ASN A 135 5.77 27.40 11.57
CA ASN A 135 6.75 28.07 12.44
C ASN A 135 6.94 29.58 12.15
N SER A 136 6.19 30.13 11.19
CA SER A 136 6.07 31.56 10.92
C SER A 136 4.66 31.87 10.42
N PRO A 137 4.04 33.01 10.81
CA PRO A 137 2.72 33.42 10.32
C PRO A 137 2.70 33.80 8.83
N SER A 138 3.85 33.88 8.16
CA SER A 138 3.94 34.06 6.70
C SER A 138 3.86 32.75 5.90
N LYS A 139 3.82 31.60 6.57
CA LYS A 139 3.80 30.27 5.95
C LYS A 139 2.38 29.67 5.96
N PRO A 140 1.98 28.92 4.92
CA PRO A 140 0.68 28.24 4.88
C PRO A 140 0.61 27.04 5.84
N LYS A 141 -0.59 26.75 6.36
CA LYS A 141 -0.87 25.55 7.17
C LYS A 141 -1.08 24.35 6.23
N MET A 142 -0.08 23.47 6.14
CA MET A 142 -0.05 22.34 5.21
C MET A 142 0.07 20.99 5.91
N TRP A 143 -0.72 20.01 5.46
CA TRP A 143 -0.74 18.62 5.91
C TRP A 143 -0.21 17.71 4.80
N THR A 144 1.02 17.24 4.93
CA THR A 144 1.76 16.51 3.88
C THR A 144 1.47 15.00 3.91
N GLU A 145 1.07 14.43 5.04
CA GLU A 145 0.60 13.04 5.16
C GLU A 145 -0.60 12.91 6.12
N ASN A 146 -1.80 12.88 5.56
CA ASN A 146 -3.00 12.42 6.24
C ASN A 146 -3.07 10.90 6.13
N TYR A 147 -2.81 10.20 7.23
CA TYR A 147 -2.80 8.74 7.26
C TYR A 147 -4.23 8.20 7.12
N ASN A 148 -4.63 7.80 5.91
CA ASN A 148 -5.97 7.28 5.63
C ASN A 148 -6.14 5.78 5.95
N GLY A 149 -5.25 5.24 6.79
CA GLY A 149 -5.16 3.83 7.17
C GLY A 149 -3.81 3.63 7.86
N CYS A 150 -3.20 2.45 7.72
CA CYS A 150 -1.84 2.23 8.22
C CYS A 150 -1.08 1.18 7.40
N VAL A 151 0.24 1.12 7.59
CA VAL A 151 1.09 0.10 6.96
C VAL A 151 0.80 -1.29 7.53
N LEU A 152 0.55 -2.24 6.64
CA LEU A 152 0.39 -3.66 6.97
C LEU A 152 1.75 -4.32 7.21
N ALA A 153 1.85 -5.15 8.25
CA ALA A 153 3.03 -5.94 8.58
C ALA A 153 2.67 -7.42 8.78
N PHE A 154 3.57 -8.32 8.38
CA PHE A 154 3.45 -9.75 8.65
C PHE A 154 3.39 -10.00 10.17
N GLY A 155 2.40 -10.78 10.62
CA GLY A 155 2.12 -10.99 12.04
C GLY A 155 1.22 -9.95 12.71
N ASN A 156 0.75 -8.93 11.99
CA ASN A 156 -0.29 -8.00 12.48
C ASN A 156 -1.64 -8.30 11.84
N ALA A 157 -2.72 -7.94 12.55
CA ALA A 157 -4.06 -7.85 11.98
C ALA A 157 -4.14 -6.66 11.00
N ILE A 158 -5.09 -6.67 10.06
CA ILE A 158 -5.16 -5.64 9.03
C ILE A 158 -5.81 -4.37 9.62
N PRO A 159 -5.13 -3.21 9.61
CA PRO A 159 -5.70 -1.94 10.04
C PRO A 159 -6.58 -1.34 8.94
N TYR A 160 -7.67 -0.66 9.32
CA TYR A 160 -8.54 0.10 8.42
C TYR A 160 -8.98 1.41 9.09
N ARG A 161 -9.24 2.49 8.33
CA ARG A 161 -9.68 3.78 8.90
C ARG A 161 -11.09 4.13 8.39
N PRO A 162 -12.10 4.24 9.29
CA PRO A 162 -13.44 4.66 8.91
C PRO A 162 -13.45 5.96 8.10
N VAL A 163 -14.15 5.94 6.96
CA VAL A 163 -14.16 7.04 5.99
C VAL A 163 -14.76 8.31 6.60
N GLU A 164 -15.68 8.16 7.55
CA GLU A 164 -16.32 9.24 8.30
C GLU A 164 -15.31 9.98 9.21
N ASP A 165 -14.38 9.26 9.85
CA ASP A 165 -13.30 9.87 10.63
C ASP A 165 -12.27 10.56 9.72
N LEU A 166 -11.92 9.93 8.60
CA LEU A 166 -11.03 10.53 7.60
C LEU A 166 -11.61 11.83 7.03
N ALA A 167 -12.89 11.83 6.67
CA ALA A 167 -13.60 13.01 6.17
C ALA A 167 -13.73 14.10 7.24
N PHE A 168 -14.08 13.73 8.48
CA PHE A 168 -14.11 14.65 9.61
C PHE A 168 -12.75 15.33 9.86
N ALA A 169 -11.67 14.54 9.85
CA ALA A 169 -10.32 15.06 10.07
C ALA A 169 -9.88 16.04 8.97
N VAL A 170 -10.23 15.76 7.70
CA VAL A 170 -9.97 16.66 6.57
C VAL A 170 -10.80 17.94 6.68
N ALA A 171 -12.10 17.83 6.92
CA ALA A 171 -13.00 18.98 7.05
C ALA A 171 -12.55 19.93 8.18
N TRP A 172 -12.24 19.39 9.35
CA TRP A 172 -11.80 20.15 10.52
C TRP A 172 -10.43 20.82 10.31
N PHE A 173 -9.53 20.19 9.54
CA PHE A 173 -8.26 20.80 9.14
C PHE A 173 -8.46 22.03 8.24
N PHE A 174 -9.34 21.95 7.23
CA PHE A 174 -9.65 23.08 6.34
C PHE A 174 -10.45 24.19 7.06
N GLU A 175 -11.42 23.83 7.91
CA GLU A 175 -12.18 24.78 8.75
C GLU A 175 -11.24 25.62 9.63
N THR A 176 -10.19 25.01 10.18
CA THR A 176 -9.17 25.69 11.00
C THR A 176 -8.02 26.30 10.19
N GLY A 177 -8.30 26.75 8.96
CA GLY A 177 -7.36 27.50 8.12
C GLY A 177 -6.28 26.67 7.44
N GLY A 178 -6.46 25.35 7.31
CA GLY A 178 -5.63 24.52 6.46
C GLY A 178 -5.75 24.91 4.98
N THR A 179 -4.65 24.84 4.22
CA THR A 179 -4.63 25.28 2.81
C THR A 179 -4.10 24.23 1.84
N PHE A 180 -3.59 23.11 2.35
CA PHE A 180 -3.12 21.96 1.56
C PHE A 180 -3.22 20.69 2.41
N GLN A 181 -3.80 19.63 1.87
CA GLN A 181 -3.83 18.30 2.47
C GLN A 181 -3.52 17.25 1.41
N ASN A 182 -2.66 16.28 1.76
CA ASN A 182 -2.34 15.13 0.92
C ASN A 182 -2.70 13.83 1.65
N TYR A 183 -3.37 12.92 0.96
CA TYR A 183 -3.66 11.57 1.46
C TYR A 183 -2.41 10.68 1.39
N TYR A 184 -2.12 9.98 2.48
CA TYR A 184 -1.05 9.00 2.57
C TYR A 184 -1.66 7.67 3.05
N MET A 185 -1.91 6.68 2.20
CA MET A 185 -1.75 6.65 0.73
C MET A 185 -3.09 6.82 -0.01
N TYR A 186 -3.14 7.66 -1.06
CA TYR A 186 -4.29 7.69 -1.97
C TYR A 186 -4.39 6.43 -2.86
N PHE A 187 -3.24 5.87 -3.23
CA PHE A 187 -3.10 4.52 -3.78
C PHE A 187 -1.86 3.88 -3.13
N GLY A 188 -2.07 2.79 -2.40
CA GLY A 188 -1.02 2.07 -1.68
C GLY A 188 -0.13 1.21 -2.57
N GLY A 189 -0.72 0.27 -3.30
CA GLY A 189 -0.01 -0.62 -4.24
C GLY A 189 0.68 -1.82 -3.56
N THR A 190 1.78 -2.29 -4.17
CA THR A 190 2.50 -3.52 -3.78
C THR A 190 3.99 -3.22 -3.59
N ASN A 191 4.63 -3.76 -2.57
CA ASN A 191 6.09 -3.78 -2.40
C ASN A 191 6.72 -4.89 -3.26
N PHE A 192 6.93 -4.66 -4.56
CA PHE A 192 7.47 -5.69 -5.44
C PHE A 192 8.93 -6.10 -5.12
N GLY A 193 9.23 -7.37 -5.41
CA GLY A 193 10.56 -7.95 -5.19
C GLY A 193 10.99 -8.02 -3.73
N ARG A 194 12.27 -7.71 -3.47
CA ARG A 194 12.88 -7.85 -2.12
C ARG A 194 13.56 -6.58 -1.58
N MET A 195 13.59 -5.50 -2.37
CA MET A 195 14.22 -4.23 -2.00
C MET A 195 13.20 -3.15 -1.59
N ALA A 196 11.91 -3.37 -1.87
CA ALA A 196 10.79 -2.63 -1.30
C ALA A 196 10.39 -3.19 0.08
N GLY A 197 9.57 -2.43 0.81
CA GLY A 197 9.11 -2.72 2.17
C GLY A 197 10.15 -2.48 3.28
N GLY A 198 9.71 -1.84 4.37
CA GLY A 198 10.44 -1.75 5.64
C GLY A 198 10.40 -3.04 6.47
N PRO A 199 10.83 -3.03 7.74
CA PRO A 199 10.91 -4.22 8.58
C PRO A 199 9.54 -4.86 8.77
N LEU A 200 9.43 -6.15 8.47
CA LEU A 200 8.19 -6.93 8.54
C LEU A 200 7.03 -6.40 7.68
N VAL A 201 7.21 -5.32 6.92
CA VAL A 201 6.16 -4.74 6.06
C VAL A 201 5.75 -5.77 5.01
N ALA A 202 4.43 -5.92 4.84
CA ALA A 202 3.84 -6.88 3.92
C ALA A 202 4.20 -6.59 2.46
N THR A 203 3.95 -7.57 1.59
CA THR A 203 4.09 -7.35 0.14
C THR A 203 2.95 -6.48 -0.37
N SER A 204 1.75 -6.58 0.19
CA SER A 204 0.73 -5.54 0.04
C SER A 204 1.17 -4.26 0.75
N TYR A 205 0.96 -3.12 0.09
CA TYR A 205 1.03 -1.80 0.70
C TYR A 205 -0.33 -1.08 0.56
N ASP A 206 -1.43 -1.83 0.46
CA ASP A 206 -2.81 -1.35 0.20
C ASP A 206 -3.19 -0.12 1.04
N TYR A 207 -2.80 -0.11 2.32
CA TYR A 207 -2.95 1.03 3.25
C TYR A 207 -4.41 1.41 3.57
N ASP A 208 -5.42 0.61 3.19
CA ASP A 208 -6.84 1.05 3.21
C ASP A 208 -7.03 2.33 2.36
N ALA A 209 -6.35 2.36 1.21
CA ALA A 209 -6.30 3.50 0.31
C ALA A 209 -7.60 3.67 -0.50
N PRO A 210 -8.02 4.91 -0.83
CA PRO A 210 -9.14 5.19 -1.73
C PRO A 210 -9.09 4.42 -3.06
N ILE A 211 -7.89 4.14 -3.57
CA ILE A 211 -7.63 3.14 -4.62
C ILE A 211 -6.84 1.98 -3.99
N ASP A 212 -7.38 0.76 -4.10
CA ASP A 212 -6.77 -0.47 -3.56
C ASP A 212 -5.47 -0.90 -4.27
N GLU A 213 -4.72 -1.85 -3.69
CA GLU A 213 -3.47 -2.45 -4.22
C GLU A 213 -3.56 -2.83 -5.71
N TYR A 214 -4.75 -3.24 -6.15
CA TYR A 214 -5.00 -3.72 -7.50
C TYR A 214 -5.42 -2.60 -8.47
N GLY A 215 -5.71 -1.39 -7.99
CA GLY A 215 -6.03 -0.20 -8.76
C GLY A 215 -7.53 0.12 -8.83
N PHE A 216 -8.37 -0.42 -7.94
CA PHE A 216 -9.83 -0.22 -7.94
C PHE A 216 -10.27 0.71 -6.79
N GLY A 217 -11.34 1.50 -6.98
CA GLY A 217 -11.95 2.31 -5.91
C GLY A 217 -12.75 1.45 -4.93
N TYR A 218 -12.56 1.59 -3.62
CA TYR A 218 -12.74 0.49 -2.65
C TYR A 218 -14.16 -0.10 -2.41
N GLY A 219 -14.16 -1.37 -1.96
CA GLY A 219 -15.25 -2.16 -1.36
C GLY A 219 -14.68 -3.51 -0.84
N ASN A 220 -15.07 -3.97 0.36
CA ASN A 220 -14.32 -4.93 1.23
C ASN A 220 -14.69 -6.44 1.07
N HIS A 221 -13.91 -7.41 1.62
CA HIS A 221 -14.29 -8.73 2.27
C HIS A 221 -13.28 -9.95 2.16
N GLU A 222 -13.09 -10.72 3.28
CA GLU A 222 -12.78 -12.19 3.53
C GLU A 222 -11.53 -12.92 2.92
N ASP A 223 -10.93 -14.05 3.43
CA ASP A 223 -10.71 -14.74 4.76
C ASP A 223 -9.46 -15.72 4.60
N GLU A 224 -9.11 -16.88 5.23
CA GLU A 224 -9.60 -17.94 6.17
C GLU A 224 -8.39 -18.63 6.90
N SER A 225 -8.54 -19.25 8.10
CA SER A 225 -7.42 -19.65 9.01
C SER A 225 -7.28 -21.15 9.41
N PHE A 226 -6.03 -21.56 9.71
CA PHE A 226 -5.69 -22.63 10.68
C PHE A 226 -4.32 -22.38 11.35
N ASN A 227 -3.92 -23.18 12.36
CA ASN A 227 -2.75 -22.90 13.22
C ASN A 227 -1.85 -24.13 13.46
N LEU A 228 -0.55 -23.94 13.76
CA LEU A 228 0.44 -25.00 13.98
C LEU A 228 1.58 -24.59 14.94
N THR A 229 1.97 -25.49 15.85
CA THR A 229 3.15 -25.35 16.73
C THR A 229 4.07 -26.56 16.59
N LYS A 230 5.39 -26.35 16.45
CA LYS A 230 6.38 -27.43 16.22
C LYS A 230 7.46 -27.43 17.32
N LYS A 231 7.76 -28.61 17.88
CA LYS A 231 8.89 -28.83 18.80
C LYS A 231 10.10 -29.35 18.03
N ILE A 232 11.31 -28.99 18.49
CA ILE A 232 12.58 -29.52 17.99
C ILE A 232 13.13 -30.51 19.02
N THR A 233 13.70 -31.61 18.55
CA THR A 233 14.39 -32.63 19.37
C THR A 233 15.82 -32.79 18.89
N PHE A 234 16.76 -32.85 19.83
CA PHE A 234 18.17 -33.12 19.57
C PHE A 234 18.49 -34.61 19.77
N HIS A 235 19.48 -35.12 19.04
CA HIS A 235 19.96 -36.49 19.19
C HIS A 235 21.29 -36.53 19.97
N HIS A 236 21.61 -37.68 20.56
CA HIS A 236 22.81 -37.84 21.40
C HIS A 236 24.07 -37.97 20.53
N GLY A 237 24.80 -36.86 20.34
CA GLY A 237 26.01 -36.80 19.53
C GLY A 237 26.23 -35.41 18.93
N ASN A 238 26.99 -35.31 17.83
CA ASN A 238 27.12 -34.08 17.08
C ASN A 238 25.79 -33.76 16.38
N ASN A 239 25.27 -32.55 16.58
CA ASN A 239 24.10 -32.03 15.90
C ASN A 239 24.54 -30.80 15.07
N THR A 240 24.26 -30.78 13.76
CA THR A 240 24.40 -29.57 12.95
C THR A 240 23.17 -28.68 13.16
N LEU A 241 23.37 -27.38 13.35
CA LEU A 241 22.29 -26.41 13.53
C LEU A 241 22.44 -25.28 12.49
N ASP A 242 21.76 -25.43 11.37
CA ASP A 242 21.77 -24.45 10.29
C ASP A 242 20.79 -23.30 10.59
N VAL A 243 21.32 -22.15 11.00
CA VAL A 243 20.53 -20.96 11.34
C VAL A 243 20.44 -20.01 10.15
N LEU A 244 19.41 -20.17 9.32
CA LEU A 244 19.14 -19.24 8.21
C LEU A 244 18.57 -17.92 8.76
N SER A 245 19.44 -16.93 8.94
CA SER A 245 19.03 -15.55 9.25
C SER A 245 18.57 -14.83 7.98
N MET A 246 17.39 -14.21 8.01
CA MET A 246 16.81 -13.51 6.87
C MET A 246 16.35 -12.11 7.22
N MET A 247 16.70 -11.15 6.36
CA MET A 247 16.28 -9.76 6.45
C MET A 247 14.97 -9.54 5.69
N ILE A 248 13.94 -9.05 6.39
CA ILE A 248 12.58 -8.86 5.87
C ILE A 248 12.31 -7.37 5.83
N GLY A 249 12.91 -6.70 4.83
CA GLY A 249 13.05 -5.24 4.79
C GLY A 249 14.21 -4.72 5.65
N LEU A 250 14.69 -3.52 5.33
CA LEU A 250 15.71 -2.80 6.12
C LEU A 250 15.05 -1.82 7.09
N GLN A 251 15.69 -1.56 8.22
CA GLN A 251 15.12 -0.71 9.27
C GLN A 251 15.21 0.79 8.91
N VAL A 252 14.06 1.37 8.55
CA VAL A 252 13.95 2.73 8.01
C VAL A 252 14.10 3.82 9.09
N TYR A 253 13.76 3.52 10.35
CA TYR A 253 13.63 4.52 11.42
C TYR A 253 14.63 4.39 12.59
N LYS A 254 15.55 3.42 12.55
CA LYS A 254 16.69 3.22 13.47
C LYS A 254 17.57 2.05 12.96
N PHE A 255 18.76 1.87 13.51
CA PHE A 255 19.64 0.73 13.16
C PHE A 255 19.61 -0.35 14.24
N SER A 256 19.51 -1.62 13.81
CA SER A 256 19.81 -2.79 14.63
C SER A 256 20.27 -3.97 13.76
N SER A 257 21.10 -4.84 14.32
CA SER A 257 21.56 -6.08 13.70
C SER A 257 21.83 -7.13 14.79
N LEU A 258 21.79 -8.42 14.43
CA LEU A 258 22.15 -9.49 15.37
C LEU A 258 23.62 -9.36 15.79
N HIS A 259 23.87 -9.28 17.09
CA HIS A 259 25.20 -9.16 17.68
C HIS A 259 25.63 -10.36 18.54
N ASN A 260 24.71 -11.23 18.96
CA ASN A 260 25.03 -12.41 19.79
C ASN A 260 24.07 -13.58 19.50
N ILE A 261 24.62 -14.80 19.53
CA ILE A 261 23.89 -16.06 19.68
C ILE A 261 24.54 -16.80 20.86
N THR A 262 23.83 -16.92 21.97
CA THR A 262 24.33 -17.57 23.19
C THR A 262 23.68 -18.94 23.39
N LEU A 263 24.43 -20.00 23.10
CA LEU A 263 24.07 -21.39 23.43
C LEU A 263 24.86 -21.83 24.66
N THR A 264 24.16 -22.14 25.76
CA THR A 264 24.76 -22.65 26.99
C THR A 264 25.09 -24.15 26.87
N ASN A 265 26.21 -24.58 27.45
CA ASN A 265 26.67 -25.98 27.52
C ASN A 265 27.01 -26.66 26.17
N ILE A 266 27.84 -26.03 25.34
CA ILE A 266 28.47 -26.65 24.16
C ILE A 266 30.00 -26.45 24.23
N LEU A 267 30.79 -27.50 23.96
CA LEU A 267 32.25 -27.50 24.20
C LEU A 267 33.09 -26.85 23.08
N HIS A 268 32.54 -26.73 21.87
CA HIS A 268 33.17 -26.06 20.73
C HIS A 268 32.10 -25.62 19.72
N ILE A 269 32.28 -24.47 19.09
CA ILE A 269 31.43 -23.97 18.00
C ILE A 269 32.34 -23.49 16.87
N SER A 270 31.99 -23.80 15.63
CA SER A 270 32.54 -23.17 14.43
C SER A 270 31.38 -22.58 13.62
N ILE A 271 31.56 -21.38 13.09
CA ILE A 271 30.52 -20.64 12.36
C ILE A 271 31.02 -20.37 10.95
N ILE A 272 30.23 -20.76 9.95
CA ILE A 272 30.50 -20.53 8.54
C ILE A 272 29.36 -19.65 7.99
N PHE A 273 29.71 -18.54 7.35
CA PHE A 273 28.73 -17.62 6.76
C PHE A 273 28.62 -17.86 5.25
N SER A 274 27.39 -18.06 4.77
CA SER A 274 27.04 -18.03 3.34
C SER A 274 26.05 -16.89 3.10
N VAL A 275 26.19 -16.17 1.99
CA VAL A 275 25.37 -14.99 1.69
C VAL A 275 24.35 -15.32 0.60
N GLY A 276 23.06 -15.20 0.94
CA GLY A 276 21.98 -15.60 0.05
C GLY A 276 21.81 -17.12 -0.02
N LEU A 277 21.06 -17.59 -1.02
CA LEU A 277 20.75 -19.00 -1.22
C LEU A 277 21.27 -19.47 -2.59
N GLU A 278 21.69 -20.74 -2.69
CA GLU A 278 22.27 -21.30 -3.92
C GLU A 278 21.31 -21.14 -5.12
N GLY A 279 20.01 -21.39 -4.92
CA GLY A 279 19.00 -21.17 -5.96
C GLY A 279 18.85 -19.72 -6.43
N GLU A 280 19.18 -18.72 -5.59
CA GLU A 280 19.25 -17.32 -6.01
C GLU A 280 20.53 -16.99 -6.77
N TYR A 281 21.68 -17.56 -6.34
CA TYR A 281 22.97 -17.40 -7.01
C TYR A 281 22.95 -18.00 -8.43
N LEU A 282 22.43 -19.22 -8.56
CA LEU A 282 22.15 -19.85 -9.85
C LEU A 282 21.06 -19.06 -10.61
N GLY A 283 20.08 -18.52 -9.88
CA GLY A 283 19.01 -17.67 -10.41
C GLY A 283 17.83 -18.48 -10.94
N LEU A 284 17.38 -19.49 -10.20
CA LEU A 284 16.32 -20.43 -10.57
C LEU A 284 14.98 -19.77 -10.93
N GLY A 285 14.71 -18.56 -10.42
CA GLY A 285 13.54 -17.77 -10.83
C GLY A 285 13.56 -17.29 -12.29
N LYS A 286 14.72 -17.29 -12.97
CA LYS A 286 14.87 -16.82 -14.36
C LYS A 286 14.33 -17.83 -15.37
N ILE A 287 13.61 -17.35 -16.38
CA ILE A 287 13.07 -18.17 -17.49
C ILE A 287 14.16 -19.02 -18.16
N SER A 288 15.40 -18.51 -18.26
CA SER A 288 16.54 -19.23 -18.84
C SER A 288 16.90 -20.54 -18.14
N LEU A 289 16.49 -20.74 -16.88
CA LEU A 289 16.70 -21.98 -16.12
C LEU A 289 15.42 -22.82 -15.96
N ALA A 290 14.32 -22.46 -16.63
CA ALA A 290 13.05 -23.20 -16.58
C ALA A 290 13.19 -24.68 -17.03
N ASN A 291 14.17 -24.99 -17.89
CA ASN A 291 14.42 -26.33 -18.42
C ASN A 291 15.80 -26.91 -18.03
N SER A 292 16.45 -26.38 -16.98
CA SER A 292 17.74 -26.92 -16.52
C SER A 292 17.59 -28.28 -15.82
N SER A 293 18.69 -29.05 -15.79
CA SER A 293 18.80 -30.34 -15.09
C SER A 293 18.77 -30.24 -13.55
N LEU A 294 18.78 -29.02 -13.01
CA LEU A 294 18.64 -28.74 -11.57
C LEU A 294 17.24 -29.09 -11.04
N TRP A 295 16.26 -29.27 -11.93
CA TRP A 295 14.88 -29.55 -11.57
C TRP A 295 14.54 -31.04 -11.75
N THR A 296 14.19 -31.69 -10.64
CA THR A 296 13.57 -33.02 -10.68
C THR A 296 12.11 -32.95 -11.14
N ARG A 297 11.59 -34.07 -11.64
CA ARG A 297 10.15 -34.31 -11.85
C ARG A 297 9.78 -35.58 -11.08
N GLY A 298 8.65 -35.56 -10.39
CA GLY A 298 8.13 -36.68 -9.60
C GLY A 298 6.62 -36.82 -9.77
N THR A 299 6.07 -37.96 -9.35
CA THR A 299 4.62 -38.24 -9.38
C THR A 299 3.85 -37.52 -8.28
N ALA A 300 4.53 -37.09 -7.23
CA ALA A 300 4.01 -36.21 -6.18
C ALA A 300 5.01 -35.07 -5.93
N LEU A 301 4.50 -33.88 -5.60
CA LEU A 301 5.32 -32.77 -5.11
C LEU A 301 5.61 -32.98 -3.62
N PRO A 302 6.82 -32.65 -3.12
CA PRO A 302 7.08 -32.60 -1.69
C PRO A 302 6.19 -31.55 -1.01
N VAL A 303 5.59 -31.87 0.13
CA VAL A 303 4.70 -31.01 0.92
C VAL A 303 5.31 -30.78 2.30
N ASN A 304 5.23 -29.57 2.84
CA ASN A 304 5.80 -29.16 4.12
C ASN A 304 7.34 -29.34 4.23
N HIS A 305 8.05 -29.20 3.12
CA HIS A 305 9.51 -29.13 3.08
C HIS A 305 10.01 -27.68 3.09
N SER A 306 11.03 -27.40 3.90
CA SER A 306 11.74 -26.11 3.97
C SER A 306 12.89 -26.03 2.97
N LEU A 307 13.22 -24.80 2.52
CA LEU A 307 14.32 -24.48 1.61
C LEU A 307 14.24 -25.18 0.25
N ILE A 308 13.02 -25.26 -0.28
CA ILE A 308 12.69 -25.96 -1.53
C ILE A 308 12.25 -24.98 -2.61
N TRP A 309 12.69 -25.24 -3.85
CA TRP A 309 12.27 -24.49 -5.03
C TRP A 309 11.20 -25.29 -5.77
N TYR A 310 10.05 -24.65 -6.01
CA TYR A 310 8.98 -25.17 -6.84
C TYR A 310 8.89 -24.38 -8.16
N LYS A 311 8.44 -25.04 -9.23
CA LYS A 311 8.02 -24.36 -10.45
C LYS A 311 6.78 -25.03 -11.05
N VAL A 312 6.00 -24.27 -11.79
CA VAL A 312 4.90 -24.77 -12.61
C VAL A 312 4.76 -23.92 -13.88
N ILE A 313 4.34 -24.54 -14.97
CA ILE A 313 3.87 -23.82 -16.16
C ILE A 313 2.35 -23.68 -16.05
N PHE A 314 1.85 -22.46 -16.11
CA PHE A 314 0.42 -22.15 -16.06
C PHE A 314 -0.03 -21.43 -17.32
N LEU A 315 -1.28 -21.66 -17.74
CA LEU A 315 -1.89 -20.87 -18.81
C LEU A 315 -2.41 -19.55 -18.24
N ALA A 316 -2.26 -18.46 -19.00
CA ALA A 316 -2.84 -17.17 -18.64
C ALA A 316 -4.36 -17.30 -18.40
N PRO A 317 -4.88 -16.89 -17.23
CA PRO A 317 -6.32 -16.83 -17.00
C PRO A 317 -7.03 -15.90 -17.99
N GLU A 318 -8.36 -16.03 -18.09
CA GLU A 318 -9.16 -15.18 -18.99
C GLU A 318 -9.40 -13.76 -18.44
N GLY A 319 -10.28 -13.00 -19.11
CA GLY A 319 -10.65 -11.64 -18.72
C GLY A 319 -9.54 -10.60 -18.89
N LYS A 320 -9.72 -9.44 -18.24
CA LYS A 320 -8.75 -8.33 -18.22
C LYS A 320 -8.39 -7.85 -16.81
N GLY A 321 -9.06 -8.39 -15.79
CA GLY A 321 -8.83 -8.05 -14.40
C GLY A 321 -7.41 -8.35 -13.91
N PRO A 322 -7.01 -7.76 -12.78
CA PRO A 322 -5.74 -8.06 -12.14
C PRO A 322 -5.68 -9.52 -11.71
N LEU A 323 -4.46 -10.03 -11.54
CA LEU A 323 -4.21 -11.37 -11.06
C LEU A 323 -3.67 -11.32 -9.64
N ALA A 324 -3.99 -12.34 -8.84
CA ALA A 324 -3.44 -12.54 -7.51
C ALA A 324 -3.07 -14.01 -7.33
N LEU A 325 -1.88 -14.28 -6.81
CA LEU A 325 -1.47 -15.62 -6.42
C LEU A 325 -1.95 -15.87 -5.00
N ASN A 326 -2.86 -16.83 -4.83
CA ASN A 326 -3.26 -17.30 -3.50
C ASN A 326 -2.19 -18.26 -2.97
N LEU A 327 -1.56 -17.87 -1.87
CA LEU A 327 -0.50 -18.61 -1.19
C LEU A 327 -0.91 -19.05 0.23
N ALA A 328 -2.20 -19.02 0.59
CA ALA A 328 -2.68 -19.40 1.93
C ALA A 328 -2.23 -20.80 2.39
N SER A 329 -1.93 -21.71 1.45
CA SER A 329 -1.40 -23.05 1.74
C SER A 329 0.12 -23.12 1.97
N MET A 330 0.83 -22.01 1.81
CA MET A 330 2.30 -21.94 1.84
C MET A 330 2.81 -21.37 3.17
N GLY A 331 4.12 -21.49 3.43
CA GLY A 331 4.73 -21.09 4.70
C GLY A 331 5.30 -19.67 4.66
N LYS A 332 6.47 -19.52 4.06
CA LYS A 332 7.20 -18.26 3.90
C LYS A 332 8.10 -18.36 2.67
N GLY A 333 8.34 -17.27 1.96
CA GLY A 333 9.18 -17.34 0.79
C GLY A 333 9.29 -16.11 -0.08
N GLN A 334 9.68 -16.37 -1.33
CA GLN A 334 9.68 -15.44 -2.45
C GLN A 334 9.06 -16.15 -3.67
N ALA A 335 8.43 -15.39 -4.56
CA ALA A 335 7.85 -15.92 -5.79
C ALA A 335 8.15 -15.05 -7.01
N TRP A 336 8.16 -15.67 -8.20
CA TRP A 336 8.47 -15.05 -9.48
C TRP A 336 7.50 -15.53 -10.57
N VAL A 337 7.00 -14.60 -11.38
CA VAL A 337 6.25 -14.89 -12.61
C VAL A 337 7.07 -14.40 -13.79
N ASN A 338 7.41 -15.29 -14.73
CA ASN A 338 8.23 -14.99 -15.90
C ASN A 338 9.54 -14.24 -15.56
N GLY A 339 10.20 -14.63 -14.46
CA GLY A 339 11.42 -14.00 -13.95
C GLY A 339 11.23 -12.68 -13.19
N GLN A 340 10.01 -12.13 -13.15
CA GLN A 340 9.67 -10.92 -12.41
C GLN A 340 9.27 -11.32 -10.99
N SER A 341 9.92 -10.75 -9.97
CA SER A 341 9.67 -11.11 -8.57
C SER A 341 8.41 -10.40 -8.05
N ILE A 342 7.41 -11.18 -7.63
CA ILE A 342 6.12 -10.64 -7.17
C ILE A 342 6.21 -10.09 -5.74
N GLY A 343 7.22 -10.49 -4.98
CA GLY A 343 7.44 -10.07 -3.60
C GLY A 343 7.92 -11.20 -2.70
N ARG A 344 7.94 -10.91 -1.40
CA ARG A 344 8.00 -11.92 -0.32
C ARG A 344 6.59 -12.47 -0.05
N TYR A 345 6.48 -13.64 0.54
CA TYR A 345 5.23 -14.10 1.15
C TYR A 345 5.49 -14.68 2.55
N TRP A 346 4.52 -14.57 3.46
CA TRP A 346 4.64 -15.12 4.81
C TRP A 346 3.29 -15.46 5.43
N THR A 347 2.59 -16.39 4.79
CA THR A 347 1.27 -16.89 5.20
C THR A 347 1.29 -17.71 6.49
N ALA A 348 2.45 -18.20 6.93
CA ALA A 348 2.59 -18.82 8.26
C ALA A 348 2.65 -17.82 9.43
N TYR A 349 2.73 -16.49 9.20
CA TYR A 349 2.77 -15.51 10.29
C TYR A 349 1.37 -14.92 10.56
N LEU A 350 0.65 -15.60 11.44
CA LEU A 350 -0.68 -15.22 11.89
C LEU A 350 -0.64 -13.97 12.79
N SER A 351 -1.70 -13.16 12.69
CA SER A 351 -2.00 -12.05 13.59
C SER A 351 -2.47 -12.54 14.97
N PRO A 352 -2.47 -11.68 16.02
CA PRO A 352 -3.13 -11.98 17.28
C PRO A 352 -4.59 -12.36 17.06
N SER A 353 -5.10 -13.38 17.78
CA SER A 353 -6.48 -13.86 17.64
C SER A 353 -7.54 -12.97 18.31
N THR A 354 -7.15 -11.80 18.83
CA THR A 354 -8.01 -10.84 19.53
C THR A 354 -7.59 -9.40 19.21
N GLY A 355 -8.53 -8.46 19.35
CA GLY A 355 -8.32 -7.03 19.08
C GLY A 355 -9.10 -6.49 17.88
N CYS A 356 -9.60 -7.37 17.00
CA CYS A 356 -10.40 -6.98 15.83
C CYS A 356 -11.87 -6.73 16.18
N THR A 357 -12.53 -5.87 15.40
CA THR A 357 -13.97 -5.63 15.47
C THR A 357 -14.58 -5.49 14.08
N ASN A 358 -15.69 -6.21 13.86
CA ASN A 358 -16.48 -6.14 12.63
C ASN A 358 -17.27 -4.83 12.52
N ASN A 359 -17.44 -4.12 13.63
CA ASN A 359 -18.07 -2.79 13.72
C ASN A 359 -17.14 -1.87 14.54
N CYS A 360 -16.22 -1.17 13.89
CA CYS A 360 -15.47 -0.10 14.54
C CYS A 360 -16.34 1.17 14.63
N ASP A 361 -16.36 1.84 15.78
CA ASP A 361 -17.01 3.15 15.90
C ASP A 361 -16.08 4.22 15.30
N TYR A 362 -16.53 4.90 14.26
CA TYR A 362 -15.74 5.98 13.63
C TYR A 362 -15.47 7.13 14.61
N ARG A 363 -16.35 7.36 15.59
CA ARG A 363 -16.31 8.53 16.48
C ARG A 363 -15.16 8.45 17.49
N GLY A 364 -14.67 9.62 17.91
CA GLY A 364 -13.52 9.76 18.81
C GLY A 364 -12.18 9.44 18.14
N THR A 365 -11.09 9.88 18.74
CA THR A 365 -9.72 9.81 18.18
C THR A 365 -9.38 8.43 17.62
N TYR A 366 -8.87 8.39 16.39
CA TYR A 366 -8.34 7.22 15.71
C TYR A 366 -6.85 7.00 16.00
N ASP A 367 -6.48 5.74 16.15
CA ASP A 367 -5.10 5.24 16.14
C ASP A 367 -5.06 3.89 15.37
N PRO A 368 -3.88 3.40 14.95
CA PRO A 368 -3.76 2.19 14.11
C PRO A 368 -4.33 0.90 14.69
N TYR A 369 -4.60 0.85 16.00
CA TYR A 369 -5.12 -0.32 16.71
C TYR A 369 -6.62 -0.21 17.03
N LYS A 370 -7.24 0.97 16.81
CA LYS A 370 -8.68 1.20 17.06
C LYS A 370 -9.57 0.31 16.19
N CYS A 371 -9.23 0.17 14.91
CA CYS A 371 -10.03 -0.55 13.92
C CYS A 371 -9.15 -1.59 13.21
N LEU A 372 -9.24 -2.83 13.67
CA LEU A 372 -8.52 -3.99 13.12
C LEU A 372 -9.51 -5.02 12.57
N LYS A 373 -9.15 -5.67 11.45
CA LYS A 373 -9.84 -6.84 10.87
C LYS A 373 -8.86 -8.02 10.73
N ASP A 374 -9.41 -9.22 10.55
CA ASP A 374 -8.64 -10.44 10.23
C ASP A 374 -7.63 -10.85 11.34
N CYS A 375 -8.16 -10.99 12.56
CA CYS A 375 -7.43 -11.49 13.73
C CYS A 375 -7.32 -13.03 13.73
N GLY A 376 -6.13 -13.56 14.05
CA GLY A 376 -5.80 -14.97 13.92
C GLY A 376 -5.49 -15.41 12.48
N GLN A 377 -5.60 -14.50 11.51
CA GLN A 377 -5.36 -14.73 10.08
C GLN A 377 -3.92 -14.37 9.69
N PRO A 378 -3.39 -14.91 8.57
CA PRO A 378 -2.17 -14.37 7.99
C PRO A 378 -2.40 -12.95 7.50
N ALA A 379 -1.44 -12.05 7.74
CA ALA A 379 -1.57 -10.64 7.30
C ALA A 379 -1.80 -10.48 5.79
N GLN A 380 -1.31 -11.42 4.97
CA GLN A 380 -1.54 -11.44 3.52
C GLN A 380 -1.57 -12.87 2.97
N THR A 381 -2.66 -13.25 2.32
CA THR A 381 -2.84 -14.54 1.62
C THR A 381 -2.77 -14.40 0.09
N LEU A 382 -3.20 -13.26 -0.45
CA LEU A 382 -3.24 -12.94 -1.87
C LEU A 382 -2.10 -11.99 -2.28
N TYR A 383 -1.34 -12.38 -3.31
CA TYR A 383 -0.13 -11.65 -3.74
C TYR A 383 -0.28 -11.17 -5.19
N HIS A 384 -0.29 -9.85 -5.39
CA HIS A 384 -0.59 -9.21 -6.68
C HIS A 384 0.40 -9.60 -7.79
N ILE A 385 -0.15 -10.07 -8.91
CA ILE A 385 0.56 -10.25 -10.18
C ILE A 385 0.06 -9.18 -11.16
N PRO A 386 0.87 -8.17 -11.49
CA PRO A 386 0.59 -7.25 -12.60
C PRO A 386 0.27 -8.03 -13.88
N ARG A 387 -0.94 -7.81 -14.44
CA ARG A 387 -1.44 -8.54 -15.62
C ARG A 387 -0.46 -8.50 -16.80
N THR A 388 0.33 -7.43 -16.92
CA THR A 388 1.39 -7.24 -17.94
C THR A 388 2.73 -7.93 -17.62
N TRP A 389 2.77 -8.86 -16.66
CA TRP A 389 3.84 -9.88 -16.53
C TRP A 389 3.40 -11.26 -17.03
N VAL A 390 2.10 -11.44 -17.33
CA VAL A 390 1.53 -12.66 -17.88
C VAL A 390 1.29 -12.48 -19.39
N HIS A 391 1.81 -13.41 -20.18
CA HIS A 391 1.70 -13.43 -21.64
C HIS A 391 0.60 -14.40 -22.09
N PRO A 392 -0.03 -14.21 -23.27
CA PRO A 392 -0.97 -15.20 -23.81
C PRO A 392 -0.31 -16.58 -23.97
N GLY A 393 -0.99 -17.64 -23.53
CA GLY A 393 -0.44 -19.00 -23.53
C GLY A 393 0.28 -19.36 -22.23
N GLU A 394 1.40 -20.06 -22.35
CA GLU A 394 2.19 -20.60 -21.23
C GLU A 394 3.02 -19.54 -20.49
N ASN A 395 3.04 -19.64 -19.17
CA ASN A 395 3.75 -18.74 -18.27
C ASN A 395 4.46 -19.55 -17.17
N LEU A 396 5.65 -19.10 -16.76
CA LEU A 396 6.43 -19.72 -15.70
C LEU A 396 6.10 -19.07 -14.35
N LEU A 397 5.66 -19.88 -13.38
CA LEU A 397 5.66 -19.53 -11.96
C LEU A 397 6.80 -20.30 -11.27
N VAL A 398 7.60 -19.61 -10.47
CA VAL A 398 8.62 -20.17 -9.57
C VAL A 398 8.35 -19.69 -8.15
N LEU A 399 8.50 -20.57 -7.16
CA LEU A 399 8.49 -20.22 -5.74
C LEU A 399 9.77 -20.75 -5.07
N HIS A 400 10.22 -20.03 -4.06
CA HIS A 400 11.14 -20.53 -3.04
C HIS A 400 10.38 -20.58 -1.71
N GLU A 401 10.23 -21.76 -1.12
CA GLU A 401 9.56 -21.97 0.16
C GLU A 401 10.58 -22.25 1.27
N GLU A 402 10.47 -21.52 2.38
CA GLU A 402 11.46 -21.43 3.44
C GLU A 402 11.09 -22.21 4.71
N LEU A 403 9.80 -22.38 5.00
CA LEU A 403 9.30 -23.07 6.20
C LEU A 403 8.62 -24.40 5.86
N GLY A 404 7.96 -24.45 4.71
CA GLY A 404 7.17 -25.56 4.20
C GLY A 404 5.68 -25.22 4.09
N GLY A 405 5.07 -25.73 3.04
CA GLY A 405 3.63 -25.67 2.80
C GLY A 405 3.18 -26.66 1.71
N ASP A 406 1.94 -26.50 1.25
CA ASP A 406 1.31 -27.38 0.26
C ASP A 406 1.18 -26.67 -1.11
N PRO A 407 2.11 -26.92 -2.05
CA PRO A 407 2.09 -26.31 -3.38
C PRO A 407 0.93 -26.79 -4.26
N SER A 408 0.23 -27.88 -3.90
CA SER A 408 -0.89 -28.41 -4.69
C SER A 408 -2.17 -27.56 -4.57
N LYS A 409 -2.23 -26.70 -3.54
CA LYS A 409 -3.33 -25.78 -3.25
C LYS A 409 -3.09 -24.34 -3.72
N ILE A 410 -1.90 -24.03 -4.24
CA ILE A 410 -1.63 -22.71 -4.85
C ILE A 410 -2.60 -22.50 -6.01
N SER A 411 -3.31 -21.37 -6.00
CA SER A 411 -4.26 -21.01 -7.05
C SER A 411 -3.99 -19.61 -7.58
N LEU A 412 -4.21 -19.43 -8.88
CA LEU A 412 -4.08 -18.13 -9.55
C LEU A 412 -5.47 -17.53 -9.76
N LEU A 413 -5.80 -16.53 -8.95
CA LEU A 413 -7.09 -15.85 -9.00
C LEU A 413 -7.02 -14.68 -10.00
N THR A 414 -8.15 -14.45 -10.68
CA THR A 414 -8.40 -13.21 -11.44
C THR A 414 -9.54 -12.49 -10.74
N ARG A 415 -9.38 -11.19 -10.45
CA ARG A 415 -10.52 -10.40 -9.95
C ARG A 415 -11.48 -10.16 -11.11
N THR A 416 -12.64 -10.82 -11.06
CA THR A 416 -13.67 -10.83 -12.12
C THR A 416 -14.79 -9.82 -11.87
N GLY A 417 -14.72 -9.06 -10.77
CA GLY A 417 -15.65 -8.00 -10.42
C GLY A 417 -15.25 -7.33 -9.10
N GLN A 418 -16.15 -6.51 -8.58
CA GLN A 418 -16.04 -5.86 -7.29
C GLN A 418 -17.44 -5.52 -6.78
N GLU A 419 -17.67 -5.62 -5.48
CA GLU A 419 -18.83 -4.99 -4.84
C GLU A 419 -18.55 -3.52 -4.57
N ILE A 420 -19.41 -2.64 -5.07
CA ILE A 420 -19.35 -1.20 -4.86
C ILE A 420 -20.62 -0.78 -4.14
N CYS A 421 -20.46 -0.09 -3.02
CA CYS A 421 -21.56 0.45 -2.24
C CYS A 421 -21.50 1.97 -2.25
N ALA A 422 -22.67 2.60 -2.19
CA ALA A 422 -22.80 4.03 -1.99
C ALA A 422 -24.08 4.32 -1.19
N HIS A 423 -24.04 5.38 -0.41
CA HIS A 423 -25.15 5.91 0.37
C HIS A 423 -25.37 7.36 -0.02
N VAL A 424 -26.61 7.84 0.03
CA VAL A 424 -26.91 9.27 -0.09
C VAL A 424 -28.13 9.63 0.76
N SER A 425 -28.02 10.74 1.47
CA SER A 425 -29.03 11.32 2.35
C SER A 425 -29.69 12.52 1.66
N GLU A 426 -30.94 12.84 2.04
CA GLU A 426 -31.63 14.08 1.64
C GLU A 426 -30.90 15.35 2.14
N ALA A 427 -29.99 15.20 3.10
CA ALA A 427 -29.16 16.28 3.64
C ALA A 427 -27.78 16.43 2.96
N ASP A 428 -27.41 15.53 2.05
CA ASP A 428 -26.08 15.56 1.41
C ASP A 428 -26.01 16.64 0.31
N PRO A 429 -24.84 17.27 0.09
CA PRO A 429 -24.64 18.19 -1.02
C PRO A 429 -24.68 17.45 -2.38
N PRO A 430 -24.94 18.15 -3.49
CA PRO A 430 -24.84 17.56 -4.82
C PRO A 430 -23.40 17.08 -5.11
N PRO A 431 -23.18 16.15 -6.05
CA PRO A 431 -21.86 15.60 -6.39
C PRO A 431 -20.75 16.65 -6.58
N ALA A 432 -19.54 16.34 -6.09
CA ALA A 432 -18.39 17.26 -6.11
C ALA A 432 -18.02 17.76 -7.52
N ASP A 433 -18.24 16.95 -8.57
CA ASP A 433 -18.00 17.33 -9.98
C ASP A 433 -18.94 18.45 -10.48
N SER A 434 -20.05 18.70 -9.78
CA SER A 434 -20.99 19.77 -10.07
C SER A 434 -20.61 21.11 -9.42
N TRP A 435 -19.69 21.10 -8.44
CA TRP A 435 -19.35 22.27 -7.64
C TRP A 435 -18.61 23.32 -8.49
N LYS A 436 -18.97 24.58 -8.32
CA LYS A 436 -18.39 25.70 -9.09
C LYS A 436 -17.93 26.79 -8.12
N PRO A 437 -16.65 27.21 -8.15
CA PRO A 437 -16.13 28.23 -7.25
C PRO A 437 -17.00 29.48 -7.22
N ASN A 438 -17.29 29.97 -6.02
CA ASN A 438 -18.06 31.17 -5.75
C ASN A 438 -19.49 31.18 -6.37
N LYS A 439 -20.13 30.00 -6.50
CA LYS A 439 -21.55 29.88 -6.86
C LYS A 439 -22.34 29.12 -5.81
N VAL A 440 -23.52 29.64 -5.48
CA VAL A 440 -24.55 28.93 -4.72
C VAL A 440 -25.02 27.73 -5.55
N PHE A 441 -25.34 26.62 -4.89
CA PHE A 441 -25.86 25.42 -5.56
C PHE A 441 -27.27 25.69 -6.15
N ASN A 442 -27.36 25.77 -7.47
CA ASN A 442 -28.62 25.94 -8.19
C ASN A 442 -29.55 24.70 -8.16
N SER A 443 -29.03 23.55 -7.69
CA SER A 443 -29.80 22.33 -7.42
C SER A 443 -29.37 21.81 -6.06
N GLN A 444 -30.35 21.45 -5.23
CA GLN A 444 -30.16 20.83 -3.92
C GLN A 444 -30.53 19.34 -3.95
N ILE A 445 -30.51 18.70 -5.13
CA ILE A 445 -30.81 17.28 -5.27
C ILE A 445 -29.53 16.48 -5.00
N PRO A 446 -29.42 15.74 -3.89
CA PRO A 446 -28.33 14.78 -3.68
C PRO A 446 -28.41 13.66 -4.72
N GLU A 447 -27.26 13.23 -5.22
CA GLU A 447 -27.16 12.22 -6.28
C GLU A 447 -25.94 11.33 -6.05
N VAL A 448 -26.09 10.03 -6.31
CA VAL A 448 -24.97 9.07 -6.36
C VAL A 448 -24.87 8.52 -7.78
N ARG A 449 -23.68 8.69 -8.39
CA ARG A 449 -23.38 8.20 -9.74
C ARG A 449 -22.43 7.02 -9.65
N LEU A 450 -22.98 5.81 -9.67
CA LEU A 450 -22.17 4.60 -9.89
C LEU A 450 -21.87 4.44 -11.38
N ASN A 451 -20.59 4.35 -11.73
CA ASN A 451 -20.12 4.08 -13.07
C ASN A 451 -19.02 3.01 -13.04
N CYS A 452 -18.98 2.17 -14.07
CA CYS A 452 -17.93 1.15 -14.21
C CYS A 452 -16.75 1.68 -15.03
N GLU A 453 -15.57 1.16 -14.74
CA GLU A 453 -14.36 1.41 -15.53
C GLU A 453 -14.50 0.90 -16.98
N GLN A 454 -13.69 1.43 -17.90
CA GLN A 454 -13.85 1.16 -19.33
C GLN A 454 -13.65 -0.32 -19.69
N GLY A 455 -14.76 -0.99 -20.02
CA GLY A 455 -14.81 -2.42 -20.34
C GLY A 455 -15.47 -3.28 -19.26
N TRP A 456 -15.80 -2.69 -18.11
CA TRP A 456 -16.61 -3.29 -17.04
C TRP A 456 -18.07 -2.83 -17.15
N HIS A 457 -18.98 -3.52 -16.47
CA HIS A 457 -20.40 -3.18 -16.39
C HIS A 457 -21.00 -3.67 -15.06
N ILE A 458 -22.04 -3.00 -14.58
CA ILE A 458 -22.80 -3.45 -13.41
C ILE A 458 -23.52 -4.75 -13.81
N ASN A 459 -23.13 -5.86 -13.17
CA ASN A 459 -23.68 -7.19 -13.43
C ASN A 459 -24.95 -7.45 -12.62
N ILE A 460 -24.95 -7.05 -11.35
CA ILE A 460 -26.04 -7.28 -10.39
C ILE A 460 -26.09 -6.12 -9.38
N ILE A 461 -27.26 -5.88 -8.79
CA ILE A 461 -27.47 -4.99 -7.65
C ILE A 461 -27.96 -5.87 -6.50
N ASN A 462 -27.06 -6.17 -5.55
CA ASN A 462 -27.37 -7.10 -4.45
C ASN A 462 -28.33 -6.48 -3.41
N PHE A 463 -28.33 -5.15 -3.27
CA PHE A 463 -29.20 -4.41 -2.35
C PHE A 463 -29.50 -3.00 -2.87
N ALA A 464 -30.75 -2.55 -2.75
CA ALA A 464 -31.14 -1.14 -2.95
C ALA A 464 -32.33 -0.78 -2.05
N SER A 465 -32.17 0.25 -1.23
CA SER A 465 -33.14 0.62 -0.18
C SER A 465 -33.21 2.14 -0.02
N PHE A 466 -34.41 2.69 0.00
CA PHE A 466 -34.68 4.00 0.58
C PHE A 466 -35.22 3.83 2.01
N GLY A 467 -34.86 4.72 2.95
CA GLY A 467 -35.20 4.60 4.38
C GLY A 467 -33.95 4.46 5.26
N THR A 468 -33.97 3.53 6.22
CA THR A 468 -32.95 3.41 7.29
C THR A 468 -32.21 2.04 7.28
N PRO A 469 -31.50 1.69 6.19
CA PRO A 469 -30.82 0.40 6.05
C PRO A 469 -29.76 0.16 7.13
N ARG A 470 -29.41 -1.11 7.37
CA ARG A 470 -28.49 -1.55 8.42
C ARG A 470 -27.45 -2.54 7.91
N GLY A 471 -26.29 -2.60 8.54
CA GLY A 471 -25.16 -3.43 8.10
C GLY A 471 -24.12 -2.60 7.36
N ASN A 472 -23.11 -3.28 6.83
CA ASN A 472 -21.98 -2.66 6.13
C ASN A 472 -22.09 -2.92 4.61
N CYS A 473 -21.12 -2.45 3.83
CA CYS A 473 -21.04 -2.83 2.41
C CYS A 473 -21.02 -4.36 2.25
N GLY A 474 -21.64 -4.88 1.19
CA GLY A 474 -21.89 -6.31 0.96
C GLY A 474 -22.92 -6.97 1.89
N THR A 475 -23.19 -6.40 3.07
CA THR A 475 -23.99 -6.99 4.14
C THR A 475 -25.21 -6.15 4.55
N PHE A 476 -25.65 -5.25 3.68
CA PHE A 476 -26.81 -4.39 3.95
C PHE A 476 -28.13 -5.16 4.05
N THR A 477 -28.97 -4.71 4.98
CA THR A 477 -30.28 -5.29 5.31
C THR A 477 -31.34 -4.18 5.45
N PRO A 478 -32.64 -4.50 5.24
CA PRO A 478 -33.73 -3.55 5.39
C PRO A 478 -33.81 -2.88 6.77
N GLY A 479 -34.21 -1.61 6.76
CA GLY A 479 -34.41 -0.79 7.96
C GLY A 479 -35.76 -0.98 8.66
N ILE A 480 -36.00 -0.18 9.69
CA ILE A 480 -37.35 0.01 10.26
C ILE A 480 -38.22 0.82 9.28
N CYS A 481 -37.61 1.78 8.58
CA CYS A 481 -38.17 2.36 7.36
C CYS A 481 -37.43 1.73 6.17
N HIS A 482 -38.17 1.15 5.22
CA HIS A 482 -37.60 0.54 4.02
C HIS A 482 -38.60 0.59 2.87
N VAL A 483 -38.14 1.10 1.73
CA VAL A 483 -38.74 0.87 0.40
C VAL A 483 -37.68 0.20 -0.46
N ASN A 484 -38.02 -0.94 -1.07
CA ASN A 484 -37.15 -1.63 -2.01
C ASN A 484 -37.07 -0.82 -3.31
N MET A 485 -35.86 -0.37 -3.65
CA MET A 485 -35.60 0.50 -4.81
C MET A 485 -35.01 -0.23 -6.01
N THR A 486 -34.83 -1.55 -5.98
CA THR A 486 -34.15 -2.31 -7.04
C THR A 486 -34.83 -2.21 -8.42
N SER A 487 -36.14 -1.94 -8.47
CA SER A 487 -36.90 -1.65 -9.70
C SER A 487 -36.81 -0.19 -10.17
N ILE A 488 -36.44 0.73 -9.29
CA ILE A 488 -36.35 2.19 -9.54
C ILE A 488 -34.90 2.61 -9.87
N VAL A 489 -33.89 1.81 -9.49
CA VAL A 489 -32.52 1.94 -10.02
C VAL A 489 -32.53 1.63 -11.52
N GLN A 490 -32.60 2.70 -12.33
CA GLN A 490 -32.70 2.57 -13.78
C GLN A 490 -31.45 1.89 -14.36
N GLN A 491 -31.62 0.75 -15.03
CA GLN A 491 -30.55 0.05 -15.78
C GLN A 491 -30.17 0.79 -17.08
N VAL A 492 -29.73 2.03 -16.96
CA VAL A 492 -29.16 2.79 -18.07
C VAL A 492 -27.74 2.29 -18.30
N LYS A 493 -27.46 1.68 -19.45
CA LYS A 493 -26.13 1.17 -19.86
C LYS A 493 -25.08 2.27 -20.12
N LYS A 494 -25.13 3.41 -19.40
CA LYS A 494 -24.16 4.51 -19.50
C LYS A 494 -24.18 5.59 -18.40
N LEU A 495 -25.20 5.66 -17.52
CA LEU A 495 -25.31 6.69 -16.47
C LEU A 495 -26.44 6.33 -15.49
N LEU A 496 -26.13 6.03 -14.23
CA LEU A 496 -27.16 6.00 -13.18
C LEU A 496 -27.65 7.43 -12.92
N LEU A 497 -28.97 7.61 -12.93
CA LEU A 497 -29.66 8.73 -12.29
C LEU A 497 -30.64 8.15 -11.26
N VAL A 498 -30.52 8.60 -10.02
CA VAL A 498 -31.54 8.40 -8.99
C VAL A 498 -32.29 9.72 -8.84
N HIS A 499 -33.46 9.82 -9.50
CA HIS A 499 -34.36 10.96 -9.28
C HIS A 499 -35.28 10.68 -8.10
N ILE A 500 -35.01 11.33 -6.97
CA ILE A 500 -36.00 11.48 -5.90
C ILE A 500 -36.88 12.66 -6.29
N GLN A 501 -38.05 12.37 -6.87
CA GLN A 501 -39.06 13.38 -7.19
C GLN A 501 -40.19 13.31 -6.16
N ARG A 502 -40.54 14.47 -5.61
CA ARG A 502 -41.60 14.64 -4.62
C ARG A 502 -42.95 14.78 -5.31
N ASP A 503 -43.75 13.72 -5.27
CA ASP A 503 -45.21 13.85 -5.35
C ASP A 503 -45.75 14.26 -3.96
N ASN A 504 -46.78 15.11 -3.94
CA ASN A 504 -47.40 15.58 -2.70
C ASN A 504 -48.72 14.86 -2.43
N GLU A 505 -48.85 14.29 -1.23
CA GLU A 505 -50.08 14.29 -0.44
C GLU A 505 -49.75 14.72 0.99
#